data_AF-A0A4Q5WLS7-F1
#
_entry.id   AF-A0A4Q5WLS7-F1
#
_cell.length_a   1.000
_cell.length_b   1.000
_cell.length_c   1.000
_cell.angle_alpha   90.00
_cell.angle_beta   90.00
_cell.angle_gamma   90.00
#
_symmetry.space_group_name_H-M   'P 1'
#
loop_
_entity.id
_entity.type
_entity.pdbx_description
1 polymer ?
#
loop_
_entity_poly.entity_id
_entity_poly.type
_entity_poly.pdbx_seq_one_letter_code
_entity_poly.pdbx_strand_id
1 'polypeptide(L)'
;MLYDIGLRITYSYASPATGGRHVLYLTPADVPGRQRAITSLLEVKPTPDERFARKDFFGNTLVEAAFREPHAEISFKLRSRVERYADPVTEDVSPTLEALADEINAIRSLAPEAPQHFLADSPRVQVRPEFRAYANEAVRHDMSTREIVEAIGKAIDRDMTFDPDATDVNTPPEEAFARRHGVCQDFSHIMIACLRSIGIPAGYVSGFLRT
;
A
#
# COMPACT_ATOMS: atom_id res chain seq x y z
N MET A 1 -11.15 -6.48 17.52
CA MET A 1 -10.15 -5.84 18.40
C MET A 1 -10.24 -4.33 18.21
N LEU A 2 -10.20 -3.56 19.31
CA LEU A 2 -10.19 -2.11 19.27
C LEU A 2 -8.75 -1.59 19.42
N TYR A 3 -8.39 -0.59 18.60
CA TYR A 3 -7.09 0.05 18.61
C TYR A 3 -7.24 1.56 18.75
N ASP A 4 -6.41 2.17 19.59
CA ASP A 4 -6.18 3.61 19.61
C ASP A 4 -4.85 3.90 18.91
N ILE A 5 -4.92 4.67 17.83
CA ILE A 5 -3.79 4.95 16.93
C ILE A 5 -3.41 6.43 17.08
N GLY A 6 -2.11 6.66 17.30
CA GLY A 6 -1.51 7.99 17.29
C GLY A 6 -0.40 8.08 16.25
N LEU A 7 -0.41 9.14 15.44
CA LEU A 7 0.68 9.44 14.51
C LEU A 7 1.03 10.93 14.61
N ARG A 8 2.33 11.24 14.60
CA ARG A 8 2.83 12.59 14.45
C ARG A 8 3.92 12.61 13.38
N ILE A 9 3.73 13.42 12.36
CA ILE A 9 4.74 13.71 11.33
C ILE A 9 5.07 15.20 11.47
N THR A 10 6.35 15.56 11.40
CA THR A 10 6.79 16.96 11.45
C THR A 10 7.86 17.18 10.39
N TYR A 11 7.64 18.17 9.53
CA TYR A 11 8.58 18.63 8.52
C TYR A 11 9.14 19.96 8.98
N SER A 12 10.45 20.06 9.11
CA SER A 12 11.16 21.30 9.39
C SER A 12 11.95 21.71 8.14
N TYR A 13 11.74 22.94 7.68
CA TYR A 13 12.39 23.44 6.47
C TYR A 13 13.61 24.28 6.82
N ALA A 14 14.71 24.10 6.07
CA ALA A 14 15.93 24.90 6.23
C ALA A 14 15.71 26.40 5.94
N SER A 15 14.67 26.73 5.17
CA SER A 15 14.16 28.09 4.96
C SER A 15 12.64 28.03 4.85
N PRO A 16 11.90 29.08 5.25
CA PRO A 16 10.44 29.04 5.24
C PRO A 16 9.88 28.65 3.87
N ALA A 17 9.04 27.61 3.85
CA ALA A 17 8.34 27.17 2.66
C ALA A 17 7.16 28.11 2.39
N THR A 18 6.95 28.48 1.13
CA THR A 18 5.86 29.37 0.68
C THR A 18 5.00 28.68 -0.37
N GLY A 19 3.67 28.83 -0.31
CA GLY A 19 2.78 28.34 -1.36
C GLY A 19 2.71 26.81 -1.49
N GLY A 20 2.63 26.09 -0.37
CA GLY A 20 2.62 24.62 -0.34
C GLY A 20 1.20 24.04 -0.40
N ARG A 21 1.01 22.98 -1.20
CA ARG A 21 -0.19 22.13 -1.15
C ARG A 21 0.21 20.69 -0.88
N HIS A 22 -0.40 20.09 0.14
CA HIS A 22 -0.11 18.74 0.60
C HIS A 22 -1.32 17.84 0.38
N VAL A 23 -1.07 16.63 -0.09
CA VAL A 23 -2.06 15.56 -0.20
C VAL A 23 -1.74 14.52 0.87
N LEU A 24 -2.70 14.24 1.74
CA LEU A 24 -2.51 13.41 2.93
C LEU A 24 -3.45 12.20 2.88
N TYR A 25 -2.85 11.00 2.94
CA TYR A 25 -3.55 9.71 3.11
C TYR A 25 -3.25 9.15 4.50
N LEU A 26 -3.62 9.90 5.55
CA LEU A 26 -3.30 9.55 6.94
C LEU A 26 -4.47 8.93 7.69
N THR A 27 -5.71 9.12 7.22
CA THR A 27 -6.90 8.65 7.93
C THR A 27 -7.17 7.18 7.65
N PRO A 28 -7.30 6.31 8.67
CA PRO A 28 -7.65 4.90 8.48
C PRO A 28 -8.93 4.72 7.67
N ALA A 29 -8.93 3.73 6.78
CA ALA A 29 -10.08 3.43 5.93
C ALA A 29 -11.14 2.61 6.69
N ASP A 30 -12.39 2.75 6.29
CA ASP A 30 -13.45 1.80 6.57
C ASP A 30 -13.40 0.69 5.52
N VAL A 31 -13.33 -0.56 5.96
CA VAL A 31 -13.26 -1.74 5.09
C VAL A 31 -14.41 -2.67 5.48
N PRO A 32 -15.49 -2.76 4.68
CA PRO A 32 -16.66 -3.56 5.01
C PRO A 32 -16.30 -4.99 5.46
N GLY A 33 -16.84 -5.39 6.61
CA GLY A 33 -16.61 -6.72 7.19
C GLY A 33 -15.22 -6.94 7.80
N ARG A 34 -14.26 -6.01 7.65
CA ARG A 34 -12.88 -6.16 8.17
C ARG A 34 -12.44 -5.07 9.14
N GLN A 35 -12.83 -3.82 8.89
CA GLN A 35 -12.38 -2.69 9.68
C GLN A 35 -13.40 -1.55 9.68
N ARG A 36 -13.55 -0.89 10.84
CA ARG A 36 -14.34 0.33 10.99
C ARG A 36 -13.52 1.39 11.71
N ALA A 37 -13.39 2.57 11.11
CA ALA A 37 -12.84 3.75 11.76
C ALA A 37 -13.94 4.41 12.60
N ILE A 38 -13.89 4.24 13.93
CA ILE A 38 -14.91 4.79 14.85
C ILE A 38 -14.77 6.31 14.94
N THR A 39 -13.55 6.80 15.10
CA THR A 39 -13.23 8.24 15.15
C THR A 39 -11.85 8.47 14.57
N SER A 40 -11.67 9.56 13.84
CA SER A 40 -10.38 10.00 13.33
C SER A 40 -10.29 11.52 13.34
N LEU A 41 -9.31 12.05 14.06
CA LEU A 41 -9.00 13.47 14.14
C LEU A 41 -7.60 13.71 13.57
N LEU A 42 -7.52 14.47 12.48
CA LEU A 42 -6.27 14.95 11.91
C LEU A 42 -6.12 16.45 12.19
N GLU A 43 -5.19 16.79 13.06
CA GLU A 43 -4.72 18.16 13.29
C GLU A 43 -3.57 18.47 12.33
N VAL A 44 -3.61 19.65 11.73
CA VAL A 44 -2.57 20.19 10.85
C VAL A 44 -2.12 21.52 11.44
N LYS A 45 -0.81 21.70 11.63
CA LYS A 45 -0.22 22.96 12.11
C LYS A 45 0.93 23.40 11.19
N PRO A 46 1.05 24.70 10.83
CA PRO A 46 0.11 25.78 11.12
C PRO A 46 -1.29 25.51 10.55
N THR A 47 -2.29 26.31 10.91
CA THR A 47 -3.63 26.13 10.35
C THR A 47 -3.56 26.41 8.85
N PRO A 48 -3.96 25.48 7.97
CA PRO A 48 -3.93 25.71 6.54
C PRO A 48 -4.99 26.75 6.14
N ASP A 49 -4.70 27.54 5.10
CA ASP A 49 -5.63 28.50 4.51
C ASP A 49 -6.82 27.78 3.85
N GLU A 50 -6.55 26.64 3.24
CA GLU A 50 -7.54 25.79 2.61
C GLU A 50 -7.37 24.35 3.09
N ARG A 51 -8.47 23.73 3.51
CA ARG A 51 -8.52 22.31 3.87
C ARG A 51 -9.74 21.66 3.26
N PHE A 52 -9.52 20.58 2.53
CA PHE A 52 -10.58 19.81 1.90
C PHE A 52 -10.37 18.32 2.16
N ALA A 53 -11.45 17.57 2.34
CA ALA A 53 -11.40 16.12 2.48
C ALA A 53 -12.37 15.48 1.49
N ARG A 54 -11.92 14.44 0.79
CA ARG A 54 -12.76 13.63 -0.10
C ARG A 54 -12.39 12.16 -0.02
N LYS A 55 -13.25 11.33 -0.59
CA LYS A 55 -12.89 9.97 -0.98
C LYS A 55 -12.26 10.01 -2.37
N ASP A 56 -11.12 9.36 -2.52
CA ASP A 56 -10.54 9.13 -3.86
C ASP A 56 -11.30 8.02 -4.59
N PHE A 57 -10.84 7.69 -5.80
CA PHE A 57 -11.45 6.63 -6.60
C PHE A 57 -11.50 5.29 -5.85
N PHE A 58 -10.46 4.93 -5.09
CA PHE A 58 -10.37 3.67 -4.35
C PHE A 58 -11.01 3.70 -2.95
N GLY A 59 -11.71 4.78 -2.59
CA GLY A 59 -12.37 4.93 -1.30
C GLY A 59 -11.45 5.36 -0.14
N ASN A 60 -10.20 5.73 -0.43
CA ASN A 60 -9.29 6.28 0.58
C ASN A 60 -9.74 7.70 0.97
N THR A 61 -9.61 8.04 2.25
CA THR A 61 -9.82 9.42 2.70
C THR A 61 -8.58 10.24 2.38
N LEU A 62 -8.71 11.12 1.39
CA LEU A 62 -7.70 12.07 0.96
C LEU A 62 -8.00 13.43 1.60
N VAL A 63 -7.02 13.98 2.33
CA VAL A 63 -7.09 15.35 2.85
C VAL A 63 -6.09 16.24 2.11
N GLU A 64 -6.57 17.31 1.50
CA GLU A 64 -5.75 18.37 0.95
C GLU A 64 -5.62 19.52 1.96
N ALA A 65 -4.40 20.02 2.14
CA ALA A 65 -4.11 21.20 2.96
C ALA A 65 -3.20 22.15 2.18
N ALA A 66 -3.60 23.41 2.04
CA ALA A 66 -2.81 24.42 1.36
C ALA A 66 -2.43 25.58 2.28
N PHE A 67 -1.23 26.12 2.06
CA PHE A 67 -0.60 27.17 2.85
C PHE A 67 -0.11 28.27 1.93
N ARG A 68 -0.56 29.50 2.17
CA ARG A 68 -0.13 30.71 1.46
C ARG A 68 1.02 31.37 2.21
N GLU A 69 0.88 31.47 3.53
CA GLU A 69 1.86 32.12 4.39
C GLU A 69 3.15 31.30 4.52
N PRO A 70 4.33 31.97 4.55
CA PRO A 70 5.59 31.32 4.83
C PRO A 70 5.58 30.60 6.17
N HIS A 71 6.09 29.37 6.22
CA HIS A 71 6.20 28.62 7.47
C HIS A 71 7.48 27.79 7.50
N ALA A 72 8.12 27.75 8.67
CA ALA A 72 9.36 26.99 8.89
C ALA A 72 9.09 25.52 9.24
N GLU A 73 7.88 25.20 9.68
CA GLU A 73 7.49 23.85 10.10
C GLU A 73 6.06 23.54 9.66
N ILE A 74 5.79 22.28 9.30
CA ILE A 74 4.45 21.71 9.25
C ILE A 74 4.41 20.47 10.13
N SER A 75 3.34 20.31 10.91
CA SER A 75 3.07 19.06 11.63
C SER A 75 1.67 18.52 11.34
N PHE A 76 1.61 17.19 11.21
CA PHE A 76 0.39 16.42 11.05
C PHE A 76 0.26 15.52 12.27
N LYS A 77 -0.85 15.63 13.00
CA LYS A 77 -1.15 14.79 14.16
C LYS A 77 -2.46 14.08 13.96
N LEU A 78 -2.41 12.75 13.88
CA LEU A 78 -3.59 11.91 13.81
C LEU A 78 -3.83 11.26 15.18
N ARG A 79 -5.08 11.27 15.61
CA ARG A 79 -5.61 10.37 16.65
C ARG A 79 -6.81 9.65 16.08
N SER A 80 -6.81 8.33 16.15
CA SER A 80 -7.91 7.52 15.60
C SER A 80 -8.24 6.36 16.53
N ARG A 81 -9.52 5.99 16.58
CA ARG A 81 -9.96 4.75 17.20
C ARG A 81 -10.55 3.87 16.12
N VAL A 82 -10.00 2.67 15.98
CA VAL A 82 -10.33 1.72 14.91
C VAL A 82 -10.75 0.40 15.52
N GLU A 83 -11.84 -0.16 15.01
CA GLU A 83 -12.26 -1.52 15.28
C GLU A 83 -11.84 -2.41 14.10
N ARG A 84 -11.02 -3.43 14.37
CA ARG A 84 -10.69 -4.48 13.40
C ARG A 84 -11.49 -5.74 13.73
N TYR A 85 -12.23 -6.25 12.77
CA TYR A 85 -12.94 -7.52 12.88
C TYR A 85 -11.98 -8.68 12.62
N ALA A 86 -12.26 -9.84 13.21
CA ALA A 86 -11.48 -11.04 12.92
C ALA A 86 -11.74 -11.48 11.48
N ASP A 87 -10.69 -11.89 10.77
CA ASP A 87 -10.86 -12.48 9.46
C ASP A 87 -11.64 -13.80 9.59
N PRO A 88 -12.66 -14.05 8.75
CA PRO A 88 -13.40 -15.30 8.80
C PRO A 88 -12.48 -16.46 8.40
N VAL A 89 -12.51 -17.55 9.17
CA VAL A 89 -11.85 -18.79 8.76
C VAL A 89 -12.63 -19.35 7.58
N THR A 90 -11.98 -19.39 6.42
CA THR A 90 -12.57 -19.87 5.17
C THR A 90 -11.63 -20.89 4.55
N GLU A 91 -12.20 -21.93 3.94
CA GLU A 91 -11.46 -22.85 3.09
C GLU A 91 -10.91 -22.10 1.88
N ASP A 92 -9.78 -22.57 1.35
CA ASP A 92 -9.22 -21.96 0.16
C ASP A 92 -10.03 -22.37 -1.07
N VAL A 93 -10.81 -21.42 -1.58
CA VAL A 93 -11.61 -21.55 -2.80
C VAL A 93 -11.00 -20.74 -3.95
N SER A 94 -9.74 -20.33 -3.84
CA SER A 94 -9.07 -19.54 -4.86
C SER A 94 -8.82 -20.38 -6.12
N PRO A 95 -8.98 -19.79 -7.33
CA PRO A 95 -8.72 -20.52 -8.57
C PRO A 95 -7.24 -20.85 -8.73
N THR A 96 -6.91 -21.78 -9.63
CA THR A 96 -5.54 -21.91 -10.15
C THR A 96 -5.14 -20.64 -10.92
N LEU A 97 -3.86 -20.49 -11.22
CA LEU A 97 -3.39 -19.33 -11.97
C LEU A 97 -4.01 -19.24 -13.37
N GLU A 98 -4.21 -20.36 -14.06
CA GLU A 98 -4.86 -20.37 -15.38
C GLU A 98 -6.31 -19.91 -15.29
N ALA A 99 -7.08 -20.45 -14.33
CA ALA A 99 -8.48 -20.10 -14.14
C ALA A 99 -8.68 -18.65 -13.68
N LEU A 100 -7.75 -18.09 -12.89
CA LEU A 100 -7.79 -16.70 -12.45
C LEU A 100 -7.84 -15.72 -13.63
N ALA A 101 -7.07 -15.98 -14.68
CA ALA A 101 -7.04 -15.13 -15.86
C ALA A 101 -8.41 -15.05 -16.54
N ASP A 102 -9.11 -16.19 -16.65
CA ASP A 102 -10.46 -16.26 -17.22
C ASP A 102 -11.49 -15.53 -16.32
N GLU A 103 -11.40 -15.69 -15.00
CA GLU A 103 -12.27 -14.99 -14.05
C GLU A 103 -12.11 -13.47 -14.11
N ILE A 104 -10.87 -12.97 -14.13
CA ILE A 104 -10.57 -11.54 -14.31
C ILE A 104 -11.14 -11.05 -15.64
N ASN A 105 -10.95 -11.82 -16.71
CA ASN A 105 -11.46 -11.51 -18.04
C ASN A 105 -12.97 -11.60 -18.13
N ALA A 106 -13.69 -12.19 -17.18
CA ALA A 106 -15.15 -12.19 -17.14
C ALA A 106 -15.73 -10.93 -16.49
N ILE A 107 -14.95 -10.25 -15.63
CA ILE A 107 -15.41 -9.04 -14.94
C ILE A 107 -15.52 -7.87 -15.93
N ARG A 108 -16.71 -7.28 -16.03
CA ARG A 108 -17.04 -6.12 -16.88
C ARG A 108 -17.44 -4.93 -16.02
N SER A 109 -16.52 -4.50 -15.16
CA SER A 109 -16.74 -3.38 -14.23
C SER A 109 -15.61 -2.37 -14.36
N LEU A 110 -15.94 -1.09 -14.17
CA LEU A 110 -14.99 0.01 -13.97
C LEU A 110 -15.06 0.54 -12.52
N ALA A 111 -15.70 -0.22 -11.62
CA ALA A 111 -15.75 0.11 -10.21
C ALA A 111 -14.34 -0.02 -9.59
N PRO A 112 -14.06 0.66 -8.48
CA PRO A 112 -12.71 0.71 -7.90
C PRO A 112 -12.15 -0.65 -7.48
N GLU A 113 -13.02 -1.62 -7.19
CA GLU A 113 -12.67 -2.98 -6.78
C GLU A 113 -12.34 -3.89 -7.97
N ALA A 114 -12.50 -3.41 -9.21
CA ALA A 114 -12.23 -4.20 -10.40
C ALA A 114 -10.74 -4.61 -10.47
N PRO A 115 -10.42 -5.92 -10.55
CA PRO A 115 -9.04 -6.41 -10.44
C PRO A 115 -8.11 -5.88 -11.55
N GLN A 116 -8.67 -5.45 -12.68
CA GLN A 116 -7.93 -4.91 -13.81
C GLN A 116 -7.12 -3.66 -13.45
N HIS A 117 -7.56 -2.88 -12.45
CA HIS A 117 -6.82 -1.72 -11.95
C HIS A 117 -5.48 -2.10 -11.28
N PHE A 118 -5.31 -3.37 -10.91
CA PHE A 118 -4.18 -3.86 -10.11
C PHE A 118 -3.25 -4.79 -10.89
N LEU A 119 -3.39 -4.87 -12.22
CA LEU A 119 -2.55 -5.69 -13.11
C LEU A 119 -1.46 -4.89 -13.82
N ALA A 120 -1.74 -3.65 -14.18
CA ALA A 120 -0.85 -2.84 -15.00
C ALA A 120 0.36 -2.30 -14.22
N ASP A 121 1.38 -1.88 -14.95
CA ASP A 121 2.50 -1.11 -14.40
C ASP A 121 2.01 0.18 -13.73
N SER A 122 2.71 0.59 -12.67
CA SER A 122 2.56 1.89 -12.04
C SER A 122 3.91 2.61 -11.98
N PRO A 123 3.94 3.93 -11.72
CA PRO A 123 5.19 4.68 -11.63
C PRO A 123 6.21 4.12 -10.62
N ARG A 124 5.73 3.42 -9.59
CA ARG A 124 6.58 2.81 -8.54
C ARG A 124 6.77 1.30 -8.70
N VAL A 125 5.98 0.64 -9.55
CA VAL A 125 6.01 -0.81 -9.74
C VAL A 125 5.91 -1.11 -11.21
N GLN A 126 7.06 -1.36 -11.84
CA GLN A 126 7.13 -1.80 -13.22
C GLN A 126 7.44 -3.28 -13.26
N VAL A 127 6.66 -4.05 -14.01
CA VAL A 127 6.91 -5.47 -14.22
C VAL A 127 8.18 -5.63 -15.05
N ARG A 128 9.03 -6.56 -14.62
CA ARG A 128 10.30 -6.89 -15.26
C ARG A 128 10.51 -8.40 -15.35
N PRO A 129 11.30 -8.89 -16.32
CA PRO A 129 11.57 -10.31 -16.49
C PRO A 129 12.13 -10.98 -15.23
N GLU A 130 12.96 -10.29 -14.44
CA GLU A 130 13.56 -10.78 -13.20
C GLU A 130 12.51 -11.07 -12.11
N PHE A 131 11.50 -10.21 -11.95
CA PHE A 131 10.40 -10.44 -11.02
C PHE A 131 9.56 -11.65 -11.46
N ARG A 132 9.34 -11.80 -12.77
CA ARG A 132 8.63 -12.96 -13.32
C ARG A 132 9.40 -14.24 -13.12
N ALA A 133 10.71 -14.23 -13.37
CA ALA A 133 11.58 -15.38 -13.17
C ALA A 133 11.52 -15.82 -11.70
N TYR A 134 11.70 -14.88 -10.78
CA TYR A 134 11.66 -15.13 -9.34
C TYR A 134 10.29 -15.63 -8.86
N ALA A 135 9.19 -15.04 -9.34
CA ALA A 135 7.85 -15.52 -9.02
C ALA A 135 7.64 -16.98 -9.47
N ASN A 136 8.09 -17.33 -10.70
CA ASN A 136 7.93 -18.68 -11.24
C ASN A 136 8.74 -19.74 -10.49
N GLU A 137 9.83 -19.38 -9.79
CA GLU A 137 10.56 -20.32 -8.93
C GLU A 137 9.70 -20.82 -7.76
N ALA A 138 8.72 -20.04 -7.33
CA ALA A 138 7.80 -20.37 -6.24
C ALA A 138 6.48 -21.02 -6.71
N VAL A 139 6.18 -20.99 -8.02
CA VAL A 139 4.89 -21.43 -8.58
C VAL A 139 4.95 -22.88 -9.03
N ARG A 140 3.91 -23.66 -8.67
CA ARG A 140 3.61 -24.97 -9.27
C ARG A 140 2.22 -24.94 -9.90
N HIS A 141 2.00 -25.75 -10.93
CA HIS A 141 0.76 -25.77 -11.71
C HIS A 141 -0.48 -26.17 -10.88
N ASP A 142 -0.31 -26.96 -9.83
CA ASP A 142 -1.41 -27.44 -8.99
C ASP A 142 -1.79 -26.47 -7.85
N MET A 143 -1.07 -25.35 -7.72
CA MET A 143 -1.30 -24.40 -6.64
C MET A 143 -2.51 -23.51 -6.90
N SER A 144 -3.26 -23.23 -5.84
CA SER A 144 -4.22 -22.14 -5.85
C SER A 144 -3.50 -20.79 -5.95
N THR A 145 -4.21 -19.77 -6.41
CA THR A 145 -3.70 -18.38 -6.44
C THR A 145 -3.28 -17.92 -5.04
N ARG A 146 -3.99 -18.33 -3.99
CA ARG A 146 -3.64 -17.99 -2.60
C ARG A 146 -2.33 -18.68 -2.19
N GLU A 147 -2.17 -19.97 -2.50
CA GLU A 147 -0.93 -20.68 -2.22
C GLU A 147 0.26 -20.04 -2.94
N ILE A 148 0.06 -19.57 -4.18
CA ILE A 148 1.08 -18.84 -4.94
C ILE A 148 1.47 -17.54 -4.23
N VAL A 149 0.49 -16.73 -3.80
CA VAL A 149 0.73 -15.48 -3.05
C VAL A 149 1.51 -15.75 -1.77
N GLU A 150 1.12 -16.78 -1.01
CA GLU A 150 1.80 -17.17 0.22
C GLU A 150 3.23 -17.69 -0.05
N ALA A 151 3.45 -18.45 -1.12
CA ALA A 151 4.76 -18.97 -1.48
C ALA A 151 5.73 -17.86 -1.91
N ILE A 152 5.27 -16.91 -2.73
CA ILE A 152 6.06 -15.74 -3.13
C ILE A 152 6.39 -14.88 -1.90
N GLY A 153 5.42 -14.64 -1.02
CA GLY A 153 5.66 -13.89 0.22
C GLY A 153 6.72 -14.54 1.11
N LYS A 154 6.66 -15.86 1.30
CA LYS A 154 7.67 -16.63 2.05
C LYS A 154 9.05 -16.63 1.38
N ALA A 155 9.09 -16.66 0.04
CA ALA A 155 10.35 -16.56 -0.68
C ALA A 155 11.01 -15.19 -0.47
N ILE A 156 10.24 -14.10 -0.56
CA ILE A 156 10.73 -12.74 -0.30
C ILE A 156 11.24 -12.61 1.13
N ASP A 157 10.48 -13.08 2.12
CA ASP A 157 10.88 -13.07 3.54
C ASP A 157 12.19 -13.82 3.78
N ARG A 158 12.39 -14.94 3.10
CA ARG A 158 13.62 -15.74 3.18
C ARG A 158 14.81 -15.08 2.48
N ASP A 159 14.59 -14.52 1.30
CA ASP A 159 15.67 -14.12 0.39
C ASP A 159 16.03 -12.63 0.51
N MET A 160 15.25 -11.83 1.24
CA MET A 160 15.50 -10.41 1.45
C MET A 160 15.76 -10.09 2.92
N THR A 161 16.68 -9.17 3.16
CA THR A 161 17.01 -8.67 4.49
C THR A 161 16.39 -7.30 4.72
N PHE A 162 15.67 -7.14 5.83
CA PHE A 162 15.18 -5.83 6.24
C PHE A 162 16.34 -4.99 6.74
N ASP A 163 16.54 -3.83 6.12
CA ASP A 163 17.61 -2.90 6.45
C ASP A 163 17.11 -1.45 6.34
N PRO A 164 16.97 -0.74 7.48
CA PRO A 164 16.43 0.63 7.49
C PRO A 164 17.34 1.65 6.77
N ASP A 165 18.61 1.32 6.55
CA ASP A 165 19.61 2.22 5.96
C ASP A 165 19.93 1.85 4.50
N ALA A 166 19.36 0.76 3.96
CA ALA A 166 19.70 0.25 2.62
C ALA A 166 19.16 1.09 1.46
N THR A 167 18.07 1.82 1.68
CA THR A 167 17.26 2.44 0.62
C THR A 167 16.67 3.77 1.08
N ASP A 168 16.45 4.69 0.14
CA ASP A 168 15.64 5.89 0.35
C ASP A 168 14.27 5.79 -0.35
N VAL A 169 13.43 6.81 -0.16
CA VAL A 169 12.07 6.85 -0.73
C VAL A 169 12.04 6.80 -2.27
N ASN A 170 13.13 7.09 -2.95
CA ASN A 170 13.24 7.11 -4.41
C ASN A 170 13.96 5.88 -4.98
N THR A 171 14.48 5.00 -4.13
CA THR A 171 15.16 3.78 -4.57
C THR A 171 14.18 2.92 -5.38
N PRO A 172 14.53 2.55 -6.63
CA PRO A 172 13.69 1.68 -7.43
C PRO A 172 13.63 0.25 -6.85
N PRO A 173 12.47 -0.44 -6.86
CA PRO A 173 12.35 -1.80 -6.34
C PRO A 173 13.33 -2.81 -6.97
N GLU A 174 13.72 -2.61 -8.23
CA GLU A 174 14.70 -3.43 -8.93
C GLU A 174 16.10 -3.35 -8.31
N GLU A 175 16.49 -2.19 -7.77
CA GLU A 175 17.77 -2.00 -7.10
C GLU A 175 17.78 -2.71 -5.75
N ALA A 176 16.72 -2.55 -4.97
CA ALA A 176 16.52 -3.26 -3.70
C ALA A 176 16.47 -4.78 -3.91
N PHE A 177 15.78 -5.24 -4.96
CA PHE A 177 15.71 -6.65 -5.32
C PHE A 177 17.07 -7.23 -5.73
N ALA A 178 17.84 -6.51 -6.55
CA ALA A 178 19.18 -6.94 -6.95
C ALA A 178 20.12 -7.04 -5.74
N ARG A 179 19.98 -6.13 -4.77
CA ARG A 179 20.77 -6.14 -3.52
C ARG A 179 20.26 -7.12 -2.48
N ARG A 180 19.00 -7.55 -2.57
CA ARG A 180 18.30 -8.36 -1.54
C ARG A 180 18.20 -7.67 -0.18
N HIS A 181 18.21 -6.34 -0.17
CA HIS A 181 18.12 -5.51 1.04
C HIS A 181 17.15 -4.35 0.80
N GLY A 182 16.36 -4.00 1.81
CA GLY A 182 15.45 -2.84 1.73
C GLY A 182 14.54 -2.71 2.94
N VAL A 183 13.57 -1.79 2.83
CA VAL A 183 12.56 -1.54 3.86
C VAL A 183 11.20 -2.11 3.46
N CYS A 184 10.20 -1.97 4.33
CA CYS A 184 8.85 -2.51 4.10
C CYS A 184 8.23 -2.04 2.77
N GLN A 185 8.57 -0.85 2.31
CA GLN A 185 8.14 -0.32 1.01
C GLN A 185 8.67 -1.18 -0.14
N ASP A 186 9.96 -1.52 -0.13
CA ASP A 186 10.60 -2.27 -1.20
C ASP A 186 10.07 -3.70 -1.27
N PHE A 187 9.94 -4.36 -0.11
CA PHE A 187 9.38 -5.70 -0.01
C PHE A 187 7.96 -5.74 -0.61
N SER A 188 7.15 -4.73 -0.28
CA SER A 188 5.79 -4.60 -0.80
C SER A 188 5.79 -4.38 -2.31
N HIS A 189 6.61 -3.47 -2.83
CA HIS A 189 6.69 -3.20 -4.27
C HIS A 189 7.21 -4.39 -5.07
N ILE A 190 8.22 -5.10 -4.56
CA ILE A 190 8.77 -6.32 -5.17
C ILE A 190 7.70 -7.41 -5.19
N MET A 191 6.98 -7.63 -4.08
CA MET A 191 5.89 -8.61 -4.06
C MET A 191 4.80 -8.27 -5.07
N ILE A 192 4.39 -7.01 -5.17
CA ILE A 192 3.41 -6.56 -6.17
C ILE A 192 3.95 -6.77 -7.59
N ALA A 193 5.22 -6.45 -7.85
CA ALA A 193 5.84 -6.66 -9.16
C ALA A 193 5.84 -8.15 -9.55
N CYS A 194 6.22 -9.03 -8.62
CA CYS A 194 6.19 -10.49 -8.80
C CYS A 194 4.77 -10.97 -9.13
N LEU A 195 3.77 -10.59 -8.34
CA LEU A 195 2.39 -11.01 -8.54
C LEU A 195 1.81 -10.52 -9.88
N ARG A 196 1.99 -9.23 -10.19
CA ARG A 196 1.51 -8.65 -11.46
C ARG A 196 2.19 -9.31 -12.67
N SER A 197 3.47 -9.68 -12.55
CA SER A 197 4.22 -10.31 -13.64
C SER A 197 3.72 -11.69 -14.06
N ILE A 198 2.95 -12.35 -13.20
CA ILE A 198 2.30 -13.64 -13.46
C ILE A 198 0.78 -13.52 -13.60
N GLY A 199 0.24 -12.30 -13.64
CA GLY A 199 -1.18 -12.04 -13.87
C GLY A 199 -2.06 -12.04 -12.61
N ILE A 200 -1.47 -12.01 -11.41
CA ILE A 200 -2.23 -11.86 -10.15
C ILE A 200 -2.39 -10.37 -9.83
N PRO A 201 -3.63 -9.84 -9.74
CA PRO A 201 -3.89 -8.47 -9.34
C PRO A 201 -3.34 -8.17 -7.95
N ALA A 202 -2.50 -7.14 -7.82
CA ALA A 202 -1.89 -6.77 -6.54
C ALA A 202 -1.80 -5.25 -6.40
N GLY A 203 -2.05 -4.73 -5.20
CA GLY A 203 -2.05 -3.30 -4.89
C GLY A 203 -1.26 -2.99 -3.62
N TYR A 204 -0.77 -1.76 -3.53
CA TYR A 204 -0.05 -1.28 -2.34
C TYR A 204 -1.05 -0.82 -1.28
N VAL A 205 -0.81 -1.22 -0.02
CA VAL A 205 -1.60 -0.81 1.13
C VAL A 205 -0.66 -0.31 2.23
N SER A 206 -0.89 0.90 2.71
CA SER A 206 -0.24 1.43 3.92
C SER A 206 -1.20 1.36 5.10
N GLY A 207 -0.66 1.12 6.30
CA GLY A 207 -1.46 1.08 7.52
C GLY A 207 -0.62 1.17 8.78
N PHE A 208 -1.27 0.92 9.92
CA PHE A 208 -0.63 0.89 11.22
C PHE A 208 -0.48 -0.56 11.68
N LEU A 209 0.72 -0.94 12.09
CA LEU A 209 1.02 -2.27 12.60
C LEU A 209 1.28 -2.18 14.11
N ARG A 210 0.66 -3.07 14.88
CA ARG A 210 1.03 -3.30 16.29
C ARG A 210 2.10 -4.40 16.31
N THR A 211 3.36 -3.99 16.36
CA THR A 211 4.52 -4.86 16.59
C THR A 211 4.61 -5.27 18.05
#